data_AF-A0A9Q3R0Z4-F1
#
_entry.id   AF-A0A9Q3R0Z4-F1
#
_cell.length_a   1.000
_cell.length_b   1.000
_cell.length_c   1.000
_cell.angle_alpha   90.00
_cell.angle_beta   90.00
_cell.angle_gamma   90.00
#
_symmetry.space_group_name_H-M   'P 1'
#
loop_
_entity.id
_entity.type
_entity.pdbx_description
1 polymer ?
#
loop_
_entity_poly.entity_id
_entity_poly.type
_entity_poly.pdbx_seq_one_letter_code
_entity_poly.pdbx_strand_id
1 'polypeptide(L)'
;MAKKQKLEHSELAGEFTEDGVTVLVDIFRAAGSNGDWTMEVVTQAEDLIQWDEPFATDREAFDEFLAVVARDGIRSFLDDEEPSVH
;
A
#
# COMPACT_ATOMS: atom_id res chain seq x y z
N MET A 1 8.31 22.31 -16.50
CA MET A 1 9.16 21.13 -16.22
C MET A 1 8.73 20.59 -14.86
N ALA A 2 7.86 19.58 -14.80
CA ALA A 2 7.60 18.90 -13.54
C ALA A 2 8.90 18.18 -13.14
N LYS A 3 9.52 18.59 -12.03
CA LYS A 3 10.63 17.82 -11.46
C LYS A 3 10.05 16.43 -11.17
N LYS A 4 10.56 15.38 -11.81
CA LYS A 4 10.28 14.00 -11.41
C LYS A 4 10.72 13.91 -9.95
N GLN A 5 9.76 13.96 -9.04
CA GLN A 5 10.04 13.83 -7.63
C GLN A 5 10.62 12.43 -7.44
N LYS A 6 11.81 12.35 -6.85
CA LYS A 6 12.40 11.05 -6.55
C LYS A 6 11.63 10.49 -5.36
N LEU A 7 11.21 9.24 -5.45
CA LEU A 7 10.60 8.50 -4.36
C LEU A 7 11.65 7.54 -3.79
N GLU A 8 11.59 7.32 -2.48
CA GLU A 8 12.26 6.20 -1.82
C GLU A 8 11.19 5.22 -1.36
N HIS A 9 11.46 3.93 -1.51
CA HIS A 9 10.55 2.85 -1.15
C HIS A 9 11.05 2.18 0.14
N SER A 10 10.11 1.75 0.98
CA SER A 10 10.43 0.98 2.18
C SER A 10 10.95 -0.41 1.82
N GLU A 11 11.76 -0.98 2.69
CA GLU A 11 12.17 -2.39 2.64
C GLU A 11 11.01 -3.36 2.91
N LEU A 12 9.88 -2.86 3.44
CA LEU A 12 8.63 -3.61 3.65
C LEU A 12 7.76 -3.66 2.40
N ALA A 13 8.06 -2.85 1.38
CA ALA A 13 7.38 -2.92 0.10
C ALA A 13 7.77 -4.22 -0.65
N GLY A 14 6.82 -4.84 -1.32
CA GLY A 14 7.06 -6.07 -2.07
C GLY A 14 5.79 -6.87 -2.35
N GLU A 15 5.99 -7.98 -3.03
CA GLU A 15 4.91 -8.93 -3.31
C GLU A 15 4.50 -9.66 -2.03
N PHE A 16 3.19 -9.72 -1.80
CA PHE A 16 2.58 -10.48 -0.71
C PHE A 16 1.58 -11.48 -1.28
N THR A 17 1.72 -12.75 -0.90
CA THR A 17 0.86 -13.84 -1.37
C THR A 17 0.20 -14.55 -0.20
N GLU A 18 -1.13 -14.62 -0.23
CA GLU A 18 -1.94 -15.37 0.72
C GLU A 18 -3.15 -15.98 -0.01
N ASP A 19 -3.61 -17.16 0.39
CA ASP A 19 -4.80 -17.81 -0.19
C ASP A 19 -4.83 -17.92 -1.74
N GLY A 20 -3.64 -17.96 -2.36
CA GLY A 20 -3.45 -18.01 -3.81
C GLY A 20 -3.61 -16.67 -4.54
N VAL A 21 -3.87 -15.58 -3.80
CA VAL A 21 -3.90 -14.20 -4.31
C VAL A 21 -2.53 -13.57 -4.07
N THR A 22 -2.04 -12.82 -5.05
CA THR A 22 -0.81 -12.03 -4.90
C THR A 22 -1.10 -10.56 -5.13
N VAL A 23 -0.63 -9.70 -4.25
CA VAL A 23 -0.69 -8.25 -4.41
C VAL A 23 0.71 -7.67 -4.26
N LEU A 24 0.96 -6.51 -4.87
CA LEU A 24 2.17 -5.73 -4.63
C LEU A 24 1.83 -4.64 -3.63
N VAL A 25 2.46 -4.68 -2.46
CA VAL A 25 2.38 -3.61 -1.48
C VAL A 25 3.51 -2.63 -1.79
N ASP A 26 3.18 -1.42 -2.22
CA ASP A 26 4.15 -0.35 -2.42
C ASP A 26 4.04 0.69 -1.31
N ILE A 27 5.15 0.92 -0.61
CA ILE A 27 5.22 1.87 0.50
C ILE A 27 6.35 2.83 0.18
N PHE A 28 6.03 4.10 -0.01
CA PHE A 28 6.98 5.09 -0.49
C PHE A 28 6.77 6.47 0.12
N ARG A 29 7.81 7.30 0.00
CA ARG A 29 7.75 8.73 0.35
C ARG A 29 8.67 9.55 -0.55
N ALA A 30 8.60 10.87 -0.44
CA ALA A 30 9.53 11.74 -1.14
C ALA A 30 10.98 11.48 -0.67
N ALA A 31 11.88 11.17 -1.62
CA ALA A 31 13.25 10.76 -1.32
C ALA A 31 14.05 11.86 -0.63
N GLY A 32 14.76 11.49 0.43
CA GLY A 32 15.54 12.43 1.24
C GLY A 32 14.69 13.38 2.08
N SER A 33 13.41 13.05 2.29
CA SER A 33 12.52 13.74 3.22
C SER A 33 12.27 12.90 4.47
N ASN A 34 11.94 13.57 5.56
CA ASN A 34 11.32 12.93 6.73
C ASN A 34 9.79 13.10 6.69
N GLY A 35 9.21 13.15 5.48
CA GLY A 35 7.77 13.23 5.31
C GLY A 35 7.09 11.90 5.59
N ASP A 36 5.77 11.95 5.62
CA ASP A 36 4.91 10.80 5.83
C ASP A 36 4.99 9.82 4.64
N TRP A 37 4.68 8.56 4.92
CA TRP A 37 4.68 7.45 3.99
C TRP A 37 3.31 7.26 3.36
N THR A 38 3.29 6.96 2.08
CA THR A 38 2.09 6.54 1.35
C THR A 38 2.16 5.05 1.14
N MET A 39 1.00 4.40 1.25
CA MET A 39 0.83 2.99 0.92
C MET A 39 -0.14 2.83 -0.25
N GLU A 40 0.26 1.97 -1.17
CA GLU A 40 -0.52 1.53 -2.30
C GLU A 40 -0.49 0.00 -2.35
N VAL A 41 -1.62 -0.60 -2.71
CA VAL A 41 -1.73 -2.03 -2.99
C VAL A 41 -2.16 -2.17 -4.44
N VAL A 42 -1.33 -2.85 -5.23
CA VAL A 42 -1.60 -3.14 -6.63
C VAL A 42 -2.01 -4.60 -6.76
N THR A 43 -3.17 -4.85 -7.33
CA THR A 43 -3.69 -6.20 -7.55
C THR A 43 -3.10 -6.83 -8.81
N GLN A 44 -3.34 -8.13 -9.01
CA GLN A 44 -2.95 -8.83 -10.24
C GLN A 44 -3.69 -8.32 -11.49
N ALA A 45 -4.80 -7.60 -11.30
CA ALA A 45 -5.58 -6.96 -12.36
C ALA A 45 -5.13 -5.51 -12.64
N GLU A 46 -4.03 -5.07 -12.01
CA GLU A 46 -3.50 -3.71 -12.09
C GLU A 46 -4.40 -2.64 -11.45
N ASP A 47 -5.36 -3.05 -10.60
CA ASP A 47 -6.13 -2.12 -9.77
C ASP A 47 -5.25 -1.57 -8.64
N LEU A 48 -5.43 -0.28 -8.35
CA LEU A 48 -4.66 0.46 -7.35
C LEU A 48 -5.57 0.83 -6.19
N ILE A 49 -5.30 0.26 -5.02
CA ILE A 49 -5.90 0.69 -3.75
C ILE A 49 -4.88 1.58 -3.05
N GLN A 50 -5.19 2.87 -2.94
CA GLN A 50 -4.38 3.83 -2.21
C GLN A 50 -5.09 4.22 -0.93
N TRP A 51 -4.34 4.33 0.18
CA TRP A 51 -4.86 4.88 1.42
C TRP A 51 -4.95 6.41 1.33
N ASP A 52 -6.02 6.99 1.86
CA ASP A 52 -6.25 8.45 1.87
C ASP A 52 -5.30 9.17 2.84
N GLU A 53 -5.09 8.60 4.03
CA GLU A 53 -4.22 9.16 5.07
C GLU A 53 -2.81 8.58 4.99
N PRO A 54 -1.76 9.41 5.01
CA PRO A 54 -0.39 8.94 5.03
C PRO A 54 0.03 8.49 6.43
N PHE A 55 1.06 7.65 6.50
CA PHE A 55 1.57 7.02 7.71
C PHE A 55 2.83 7.70 8.22
N ALA A 56 2.99 7.81 9.54
CA ALA A 56 4.22 8.39 10.11
C ALA A 56 5.44 7.49 9.87
N THR A 57 5.25 6.18 9.81
CA THR A 57 6.29 5.19 9.53
C THR A 57 5.86 4.19 8.46
N ASP A 58 6.82 3.62 7.75
CA ASP A 58 6.59 2.53 6.81
C ASP A 58 6.09 1.26 7.51
N ARG A 59 6.45 1.09 8.78
CA ARG A 59 5.95 0.00 9.61
C ARG A 59 4.46 0.11 9.88
N GLU A 60 3.98 1.30 10.24
CA GLU A 60 2.54 1.56 10.45
C GLU A 60 1.75 1.29 9.16
N ALA A 61 2.26 1.74 8.01
CA ALA A 61 1.67 1.42 6.71
C ALA A 61 1.52 -0.11 6.54
N PHE A 62 2.61 -0.85 6.72
CA PHE A 62 2.57 -2.31 6.52
C PHE A 62 1.70 -3.03 7.56
N ASP A 63 1.69 -2.58 8.82
CA ASP A 63 0.82 -3.15 9.86
C ASP A 63 -0.67 -2.91 9.54
N GLU A 64 -1.03 -1.76 8.94
CA GLU A 64 -2.40 -1.52 8.45
C GLU A 64 -2.77 -2.44 7.29
N PHE A 65 -1.87 -2.69 6.33
CA PHE A 65 -2.09 -3.69 5.29
C PHE A 65 -2.38 -5.07 5.90
N LEU A 66 -1.55 -5.51 6.86
CA LEU A 66 -1.77 -6.77 7.57
C LEU A 66 -3.08 -6.77 8.35
N ALA A 67 -3.50 -5.64 8.92
CA ALA A 67 -4.76 -5.53 9.64
C ALA A 67 -5.96 -5.72 8.70
N VAL A 68 -5.93 -5.13 7.50
CA VAL A 68 -6.97 -5.35 6.46
C VAL A 68 -6.99 -6.80 6.02
N VAL A 69 -5.82 -7.39 5.74
CA VAL A 69 -5.72 -8.82 5.39
C VAL A 69 -6.27 -9.70 6.51
N ALA A 70 -5.95 -9.41 7.77
CA ALA A 70 -6.44 -10.19 8.91
C ALA A 70 -7.95 -10.01 9.17
N ARG A 71 -8.50 -8.82 8.89
CA ARG A 71 -9.91 -8.48 9.14
C ARG A 71 -10.83 -8.97 8.03
N ASP A 72 -10.45 -8.69 6.78
CA ASP A 72 -11.29 -8.84 5.59
C ASP A 72 -10.79 -9.94 4.63
N GLY A 73 -9.56 -10.44 4.85
CA GLY A 73 -8.89 -11.38 3.96
C GLY A 73 -8.25 -10.70 2.76
N ILE A 74 -7.15 -11.26 2.24
CA ILE A 74 -6.45 -10.70 1.06
C ILE A 74 -7.34 -10.55 -0.19
N ARG A 75 -8.41 -11.35 -0.30
CA ARG A 75 -9.36 -11.27 -1.41
C ARG A 75 -10.20 -9.99 -1.41
N SER A 76 -10.29 -9.27 -0.29
CA SER A 76 -11.01 -8.00 -0.21
C SER A 76 -10.46 -6.95 -1.18
N PHE A 77 -9.18 -7.02 -1.53
CA PHE A 77 -8.56 -6.14 -2.53
C PHE A 77 -8.98 -6.46 -3.97
N LEU A 78 -9.64 -7.60 -4.23
CA LEU A 78 -10.10 -8.00 -5.55
C LEU A 78 -11.59 -7.71 -5.79
N ASP A 79 -12.35 -7.47 -4.71
CA ASP A 79 -13.76 -7.18 -4.79
C ASP A 79 -13.95 -5.66 -4.99
N ASP A 80 -14.58 -5.28 -6.11
CA ASP A 80 -14.81 -3.92 -6.62
C ASP A 80 -15.68 -3.02 -5.71
N GLU A 81 -15.93 -3.40 -4.46
CA GLU A 81 -16.65 -2.55 -3.51
C GLU A 81 -15.67 -1.50 -2.97
N GLU A 82 -15.74 -0.32 -3.60
CA GLU A 82 -15.21 0.98 -3.14
C GLU A 82 -14.75 0.92 -1.67
N PRO A 83 -13.43 0.97 -1.39
CA PRO A 83 -12.95 0.77 -0.03
C PRO A 83 -13.64 1.78 0.88
N SER A 84 -14.50 1.27 1.77
CA SER A 84 -15.17 2.08 2.76
C SER A 84 -14.10 2.60 3.71
N VAL A 85 -13.80 3.88 3.50
CA VAL A 85 -12.90 4.76 4.26
C VAL A 85 -13.00 4.45 5.76
N HIS A 86 -11.87 4.15 6.39
CA HIS A 86 -11.75 4.18 7.84
C HIS A 86 -10.71 5.21 8.24
#